data_AF-A0A7W0NJA7-F1
#
_entry.id   AF-A0A7W0NJA7-F1
#
_cell.length_a   1.000
_cell.length_b   1.000
_cell.length_c   1.000
_cell.angle_alpha   90.00
_cell.angle_beta   90.00
_cell.angle_gamma   90.00
#
_symmetry.space_group_name_H-M   'P 1'
#
loop_
_entity.id
_entity.type
_entity.pdbx_description
1 polymer ?
#
loop_
_entity_poly.entity_id
_entity_poly.type
_entity_poly.pdbx_seq_one_letter_code
_entity_poly.pdbx_strand_id
1 'polypeptide(L)'
;MLTHVGNVGKVIRHHGDYHLGQALWTDEEDWLILDFEGEPARSVPERRRKRSPLRDVAGMLRSFAYAASAAQLQHGVEPPDGWEDACRAAFLQGYLATADPTLLPAGEQGIERLLTVFELEKAVFELRYELGNRPDWVGIPIAGIQRMLEKEL
;
A
#
# COMPACT_ATOMS: atom_id res chain seq x y z
N MET A 1 -19.70 0.47 10.72
CA MET A 1 -19.04 1.36 11.70
C MET A 1 -17.91 2.11 10.97
N LEU A 2 -18.25 3.13 10.18
CA LEU A 2 -17.31 3.97 9.37
C LEU A 2 -17.92 5.37 9.13
N THR A 3 -18.79 5.85 10.02
CA THR A 3 -19.63 7.04 9.82
C THR A 3 -18.90 8.37 10.07
N HIS A 4 -17.62 8.34 10.49
CA HIS A 4 -16.82 9.54 10.77
C HIS A 4 -15.63 9.76 9.84
N VAL A 5 -15.40 8.85 8.88
CA VAL A 5 -14.47 9.15 7.78
C VAL A 5 -15.21 10.12 6.88
N GLY A 6 -14.69 11.33 6.68
CA GLY A 6 -15.32 12.37 5.85
C GLY A 6 -15.52 11.93 4.39
N ASN A 7 -15.58 12.88 3.44
CA ASN A 7 -15.67 12.53 2.03
C ASN A 7 -14.52 11.58 1.62
N VAL A 8 -14.84 10.32 1.29
CA VAL A 8 -13.87 9.25 0.96
C VAL A 8 -13.37 9.29 -0.49
N GLY A 9 -13.71 10.34 -1.24
CA GLY A 9 -13.50 10.41 -2.68
C GLY A 9 -14.46 9.50 -3.45
N LYS A 10 -14.14 9.23 -4.72
CA LYS A 10 -14.93 8.30 -5.56
C LYS A 10 -14.41 6.87 -5.40
N VAL A 11 -15.30 5.92 -5.68
CA VAL A 11 -14.93 4.51 -5.82
C VAL A 11 -14.83 4.13 -7.31
N ILE A 12 -13.72 3.51 -7.69
CA ILE A 12 -13.41 3.11 -9.07
C ILE A 12 -13.05 1.62 -9.14
N ARG A 13 -12.95 1.09 -10.36
CA ARG A 13 -12.22 -0.18 -10.56
C ARG A 13 -10.75 0.11 -10.27
N HIS A 14 -10.12 -0.80 -9.55
CA HIS A 14 -8.75 -0.67 -9.09
C HIS A 14 -8.02 -2.01 -9.32
N HIS A 15 -6.70 -2.03 -9.19
CA HIS A 15 -5.87 -3.21 -9.42
C HIS A 15 -6.22 -4.32 -8.42
N GLY A 16 -6.35 -3.99 -7.14
CA GLY A 16 -6.84 -4.94 -6.13
C GLY A 16 -5.77 -5.73 -5.40
N ASP A 17 -4.58 -5.83 -5.98
CA ASP A 17 -3.38 -6.39 -5.35
C ASP A 17 -2.09 -5.68 -5.81
N TYR A 18 -2.05 -4.34 -5.75
CA TYR A 18 -0.95 -3.56 -6.31
C TYR A 18 0.26 -3.50 -5.36
N HIS A 19 1.43 -3.93 -5.83
CA HIS A 19 2.71 -3.91 -5.13
C HIS A 19 3.89 -3.98 -6.11
N LEU A 20 5.14 -3.85 -5.64
CA LEU A 20 6.34 -3.82 -6.50
C LEU A 20 6.49 -5.05 -7.39
N GLY A 21 6.10 -6.22 -6.90
CA GLY A 21 6.10 -7.47 -7.68
C GLY A 21 5.17 -7.46 -8.90
N GLN A 22 4.26 -6.48 -9.01
CA GLN A 22 3.33 -6.31 -10.14
C GLN A 22 3.71 -5.13 -11.05
N ALA A 23 4.87 -4.52 -10.82
CA ALA A 23 5.39 -3.41 -11.61
C ALA A 23 6.71 -3.81 -12.28
N LEU A 24 6.78 -3.67 -13.60
CA LEU A 24 7.99 -3.90 -14.38
C LEU A 24 8.50 -2.59 -14.95
N TRP A 25 9.81 -2.35 -14.82
CA TRP A 25 10.49 -1.28 -15.54
C TRP A 25 10.92 -1.80 -16.92
N THR A 26 10.57 -1.06 -17.97
CA THR A 26 10.87 -1.44 -19.35
C THR A 26 12.11 -0.71 -19.89
N ASP A 27 12.69 -1.23 -20.97
CA ASP A 27 13.78 -0.56 -21.69
C ASP A 27 13.35 0.77 -22.34
N GLU A 28 12.04 1.01 -22.44
CA GLU A 28 11.45 2.28 -22.92
C GLU A 28 11.35 3.33 -21.80
N GLU A 29 11.96 3.07 -20.64
CA GLU A 29 11.93 3.94 -19.46
C GLU A 29 10.51 4.21 -18.93
N ASP A 30 9.64 3.18 -18.98
CA ASP A 30 8.27 3.27 -18.47
C ASP A 30 7.91 2.08 -17.57
N TRP A 31 6.85 2.26 -16.77
CA TRP A 31 6.31 1.24 -15.87
C TRP A 31 5.16 0.48 -16.53
N LEU A 32 5.33 -0.84 -16.67
CA LEU A 32 4.25 -1.75 -17.01
C LEU A 32 3.65 -2.36 -15.74
N ILE A 33 2.33 -2.24 -15.59
CA ILE A 33 1.58 -2.85 -14.48
C ILE A 33 0.92 -4.14 -14.96
N LEU A 34 1.10 -5.22 -14.20
CA LEU A 34 0.63 -6.57 -14.52
C LEU A 34 -0.57 -6.99 -13.65
N ASP A 35 -1.06 -8.21 -13.82
CA ASP A 35 -1.91 -8.95 -12.88
C ASP A 35 -3.13 -8.22 -12.26
N PHE A 36 -4.04 -7.75 -13.13
CA PHE A 36 -5.31 -7.12 -12.73
C PHE A 36 -6.38 -8.11 -12.24
N GLU A 37 -6.00 -9.31 -11.81
CA GLU A 37 -6.93 -10.29 -11.25
C GLU A 37 -7.46 -9.89 -9.87
N GLY A 38 -6.68 -9.09 -9.13
CA GLY A 38 -6.94 -8.69 -7.75
C GLY A 38 -6.64 -9.79 -6.71
N GLU A 39 -6.65 -9.43 -5.43
CA GLU A 39 -6.21 -10.28 -4.31
C GLU A 39 -6.75 -11.73 -4.36
N PRO A 40 -5.88 -12.74 -4.58
CA PRO A 40 -6.28 -14.14 -4.77
C PRO A 40 -7.08 -14.72 -3.60
N ALA A 41 -6.86 -14.24 -2.38
CA ALA A 41 -7.59 -14.71 -1.20
C ALA A 41 -9.06 -14.24 -1.15
N ARG A 42 -9.49 -13.36 -2.07
CA ARG A 42 -10.86 -12.83 -2.13
C ARG A 42 -11.71 -13.51 -3.20
N SER A 43 -13.02 -13.58 -2.97
CA SER A 43 -13.97 -14.11 -3.96
C SER A 43 -14.04 -13.23 -5.21
N VAL A 44 -14.45 -13.79 -6.35
CA VAL A 44 -14.59 -13.04 -7.62
C VAL A 44 -15.48 -11.80 -7.50
N PRO A 45 -16.66 -11.83 -6.83
CA PRO A 45 -17.46 -10.62 -6.61
C PRO A 45 -16.71 -9.54 -5.82
N GLU A 46 -15.89 -9.93 -4.85
CA GLU A 46 -15.07 -9.00 -4.07
C GLU A 46 -13.93 -8.39 -4.88
N ARG A 47 -13.24 -9.20 -5.70
CA ARG A 47 -12.17 -8.75 -6.61
C ARG A 47 -12.69 -7.74 -7.65
N ARG A 48 -13.96 -7.84 -8.07
CA ARG A 48 -14.59 -6.91 -9.03
C ARG A 48 -15.18 -5.65 -8.39
N ARG A 49 -15.26 -5.57 -7.06
CA ARG A 49 -15.92 -4.47 -6.36
C ARG A 49 -15.12 -3.17 -6.50
N LYS A 50 -15.81 -2.07 -6.81
CA LYS A 50 -15.18 -0.74 -6.86
C LYS A 50 -14.77 -0.28 -5.47
N ARG A 51 -13.58 0.33 -5.37
CA ARG A 51 -12.98 0.83 -4.11
C ARG A 51 -12.30 2.18 -4.32
N SER A 52 -11.88 2.80 -3.23
CA SER A 52 -11.01 3.97 -3.29
C SER A 52 -9.69 3.59 -3.98
N PRO A 53 -9.18 4.43 -4.90
CA PRO A 53 -7.89 4.19 -5.54
C PRO A 53 -6.71 4.24 -4.55
N LEU A 54 -6.90 4.91 -3.41
CA LEU A 54 -5.89 4.97 -2.35
C LEU A 54 -5.58 3.60 -1.73
N ARG A 55 -6.38 2.56 -2.00
CA ARG A 55 -6.03 1.18 -1.61
C ARG A 55 -4.86 0.61 -2.38
N ASP A 56 -4.76 0.90 -3.68
CA ASP A 56 -3.62 0.46 -4.47
C ASP A 56 -2.37 1.26 -4.07
N VAL A 57 -2.54 2.57 -3.81
CA VAL A 57 -1.47 3.42 -3.26
C VAL A 57 -0.95 2.85 -1.94
N ALA A 58 -1.84 2.53 -0.99
CA ALA A 58 -1.46 1.90 0.28
C ALA A 58 -0.74 0.55 0.08
N GLY A 59 -1.16 -0.25 -0.90
CA GLY A 59 -0.48 -1.50 -1.27
C GLY A 59 0.97 -1.28 -1.70
N MET A 60 1.22 -0.30 -2.57
CA MET A 60 2.58 0.06 -3.00
C MET A 60 3.43 0.62 -1.84
N LEU A 61 2.84 1.47 -0.99
CA LEU A 61 3.53 2.03 0.18
C LEU A 61 3.97 0.94 1.17
N ARG A 62 3.10 -0.05 1.42
CA ARG A 62 3.46 -1.26 2.18
C ARG A 62 4.55 -2.06 1.47
N SER A 63 4.50 -2.16 0.15
CA SER A 63 5.52 -2.86 -0.64
C SER A 63 6.92 -2.26 -0.49
N PHE A 64 7.06 -0.93 -0.38
CA PHE A 64 8.35 -0.30 -0.09
C PHE A 64 8.86 -0.68 1.32
N ALA A 65 7.99 -0.63 2.33
CA ALA A 65 8.35 -1.05 3.69
C ALA A 65 8.78 -2.53 3.74
N TYR A 66 8.12 -3.40 2.97
CA TYR A 66 8.52 -4.80 2.79
C TYR A 66 9.87 -4.92 2.11
N ALA A 67 10.12 -4.19 1.02
CA ALA A 67 11.40 -4.26 0.31
C ALA A 67 12.57 -3.86 1.23
N ALA A 68 12.40 -2.78 2.00
CA ALA A 68 13.38 -2.34 2.99
C ALA A 68 13.67 -3.43 4.03
N SER A 69 12.62 -4.05 4.59
CA SER A 69 12.77 -5.09 5.60
C SER A 69 13.32 -6.41 5.03
N ALA A 70 12.92 -6.76 3.81
CA ALA A 70 13.36 -7.96 3.12
C ALA A 70 14.84 -7.91 2.74
N ALA A 71 15.37 -6.73 2.38
CA ALA A 71 16.80 -6.54 2.14
C ALA A 71 17.64 -7.01 3.34
N GLN A 72 17.24 -6.62 4.55
CA GLN A 72 17.92 -7.04 5.77
C GLN A 72 17.67 -8.52 6.08
N LEU A 73 16.42 -8.98 6.04
CA LEU A 73 16.08 -10.37 6.42
C LEU A 73 16.64 -11.43 5.47
N GLN A 74 16.67 -11.16 4.17
CA GLN A 74 17.08 -12.14 3.16
C GLN A 74 18.55 -12.01 2.76
N HIS A 75 19.11 -10.79 2.83
CA HIS A 75 20.44 -10.51 2.30
C HIS A 75 21.40 -9.91 3.34
N GLY A 76 20.93 -9.61 4.56
CA GLY A 76 21.74 -8.95 5.58
C GLY A 76 22.20 -7.55 5.17
N VAL A 77 21.45 -6.91 4.28
CA VAL A 77 21.74 -5.57 3.76
C VAL A 77 20.78 -4.59 4.40
N GLU A 78 21.32 -3.67 5.18
CA GLU A 78 20.55 -2.53 5.67
C GLU A 78 20.27 -1.57 4.51
N PRO A 79 19.00 -1.21 4.27
CA PRO A 79 18.69 -0.18 3.30
C PRO A 79 19.31 1.16 3.72
N PRO A 80 19.63 2.06 2.78
CA PRO A 80 20.12 3.39 3.13
C PRO A 80 19.17 4.11 4.10
N ASP A 81 19.73 4.91 5.01
CA ASP A 81 18.95 5.69 5.97
C ASP A 81 17.88 6.52 5.25
N GLY A 82 16.63 6.39 5.69
CA GLY A 82 15.49 7.12 5.12
C GLY A 82 15.02 6.63 3.75
N TRP A 83 15.50 5.48 3.25
CA TRP A 83 15.10 4.96 1.93
C TRP A 83 13.59 4.71 1.81
N GLU A 84 12.95 4.08 2.81
CA GLU A 84 11.49 3.86 2.82
C GLU A 84 10.72 5.19 2.70
N ASP A 85 11.12 6.19 3.49
CA ASP A 85 10.48 7.50 3.52
C ASP A 85 10.68 8.26 2.21
N ALA A 86 11.88 8.16 1.61
CA ALA A 86 12.18 8.76 0.31
C ALA A 86 11.33 8.14 -0.81
N CYS A 87 11.21 6.81 -0.85
CA CYS A 87 10.35 6.11 -1.80
C CYS A 87 8.87 6.47 -1.62
N ARG A 88 8.39 6.51 -0.38
CA ARG A 88 7.03 6.95 -0.04
C ARG A 88 6.76 8.36 -0.55
N ALA A 89 7.64 9.30 -0.23
CA ALA A 89 7.49 10.71 -0.61
C ALA A 89 7.47 10.89 -2.12
N ALA A 90 8.43 10.29 -2.84
CA ALA A 90 8.50 10.36 -4.30
C ALA A 90 7.28 9.73 -4.97
N PHE A 91 6.83 8.56 -4.51
CA PHE A 91 5.67 7.88 -5.06
C PHE A 91 4.38 8.69 -4.85
N LEU A 92 4.15 9.19 -3.63
CA LEU A 92 2.98 10.02 -3.32
C LEU A 92 2.99 11.33 -4.10
N GLN A 93 4.14 12.00 -4.20
CA GLN A 93 4.28 13.21 -4.99
C GLN A 93 3.90 12.97 -6.46
N GLY A 94 4.47 11.93 -7.09
CA GLY A 94 4.15 11.58 -8.48
C GLY A 94 2.69 11.20 -8.68
N TYR A 95 2.12 10.41 -7.77
CA TYR A 95 0.73 10.00 -7.81
C TYR A 95 -0.22 11.21 -7.69
N LEU A 96 -0.02 12.07 -6.69
CA LEU A 96 -0.87 13.23 -6.44
C LEU A 96 -0.73 14.32 -7.50
N ALA A 97 0.43 14.45 -8.13
CA ALA A 97 0.63 15.36 -9.25
C ALA A 97 -0.13 14.92 -10.52
N THR A 98 -0.43 13.62 -10.66
CA THR A 98 -0.99 13.04 -11.90
C THR A 98 -2.45 12.61 -11.75
N ALA A 99 -2.87 12.22 -10.55
CA ALA A 99 -4.23 11.70 -10.31
C ALA A 99 -5.30 12.78 -10.52
N ASP A 100 -6.45 12.37 -11.08
CA ASP A 100 -7.64 13.23 -11.12
C ASP A 100 -8.08 13.56 -9.68
N PRO A 101 -8.03 14.84 -9.25
CA PRO A 101 -8.37 15.23 -7.88
C PRO A 101 -9.82 14.89 -7.50
N THR A 102 -10.72 14.74 -8.47
CA THR A 102 -12.11 14.38 -8.23
C THR A 102 -12.30 12.92 -7.80
N LEU A 103 -11.27 12.08 -7.94
CA LEU A 103 -11.25 10.71 -7.43
C LEU A 103 -10.85 10.63 -5.96
N LEU A 104 -10.14 11.64 -5.46
CA LEU A 104 -9.51 11.63 -4.14
C LEU A 104 -10.41 12.27 -3.08
N PRO A 105 -10.24 11.93 -1.79
CA PRO A 105 -10.86 12.68 -0.70
C PRO A 105 -10.38 14.14 -0.71
N ALA A 106 -11.22 15.03 -0.17
CA ALA A 106 -10.90 16.45 -0.14
C ALA A 106 -9.79 16.77 0.88
N GLY A 107 -8.75 17.44 0.40
CA GLY A 107 -7.63 17.95 1.20
C GLY A 107 -6.61 16.87 1.61
N GLU A 108 -5.38 17.31 1.85
CA GLU A 108 -4.24 16.45 2.20
C GLU A 108 -4.53 15.59 3.44
N GLN A 109 -5.08 16.18 4.50
CA GLN A 109 -5.47 15.43 5.70
C GLN A 109 -6.50 14.33 5.43
N GLY A 110 -7.38 14.50 4.43
CA GLY A 110 -8.34 13.48 4.03
C GLY A 110 -7.66 12.28 3.36
N ILE A 111 -6.68 12.57 2.50
CA ILE A 111 -5.84 11.58 1.83
C ILE A 111 -5.02 10.81 2.86
N GLU A 112 -4.31 11.52 3.74
CA GLU A 112 -3.45 10.93 4.77
C GLU A 112 -4.24 10.00 5.69
N ARG A 113 -5.38 10.44 6.23
CA ARG A 113 -6.22 9.59 7.08
C ARG A 113 -6.66 8.31 6.37
N LEU A 114 -7.06 8.40 5.11
CA LEU A 114 -7.48 7.23 4.34
C LEU A 114 -6.31 6.30 4.02
N LEU A 115 -5.13 6.85 3.71
CA LEU A 115 -3.92 6.05 3.52
C LEU A 115 -3.56 5.31 4.80
N THR A 116 -3.53 5.97 5.97
CA THR A 116 -3.27 5.31 7.26
C THR A 116 -4.22 4.13 7.49
N VAL A 117 -5.52 4.34 7.26
CA VAL A 117 -6.53 3.27 7.42
C VAL A 117 -6.29 2.11 6.46
N PHE A 118 -6.00 2.38 5.18
CA PHE A 118 -5.81 1.32 4.19
C PHE A 118 -4.46 0.59 4.34
N GLU A 119 -3.42 1.29 4.76
CA GLU A 119 -2.13 0.70 5.11
C GLU A 119 -2.26 -0.20 6.34
N LEU A 120 -3.01 0.24 7.36
CA LEU A 120 -3.30 -0.58 8.54
C LEU A 120 -4.09 -1.84 8.18
N GLU A 121 -5.14 -1.70 7.35
CA GLU A 121 -5.92 -2.85 6.88
C GLU A 121 -5.04 -3.86 6.13
N LYS A 122 -4.15 -3.38 5.25
CA LYS A 122 -3.20 -4.23 4.52
C LYS A 122 -2.18 -4.87 5.46
N ALA A 123 -1.65 -4.13 6.43
CA ALA A 123 -0.71 -4.66 7.42
C ALA A 123 -1.32 -5.77 8.29
N VAL A 124 -2.60 -5.63 8.68
CA VAL A 124 -3.32 -6.69 9.41
C VAL A 124 -3.55 -7.93 8.53
N PHE A 125 -3.88 -7.72 7.25
CA PHE A 125 -4.01 -8.82 6.30
C PHE A 125 -2.68 -9.57 6.11
N GLU A 126 -1.60 -8.82 5.92
CA GLU A 126 -0.23 -9.32 5.81
C GLU A 126 0.19 -10.09 7.07
N LEU A 127 -0.07 -9.56 8.26
CA LEU A 127 0.22 -10.27 9.52
C LEU A 127 -0.39 -11.67 9.54
N ARG A 128 -1.68 -11.78 9.18
CA ARG A 128 -2.37 -13.07 9.09
C ARG A 128 -1.73 -13.97 8.04
N TYR A 129 -1.34 -13.41 6.89
CA TYR A 129 -0.68 -14.15 5.82
C TYR A 129 0.68 -14.68 6.26
N GLU A 130 1.54 -13.85 6.84
CA GLU A 130 2.88 -14.24 7.28
C GLU A 130 2.82 -15.28 8.40
N LEU A 131 1.89 -15.16 9.36
CA LEU A 131 1.66 -16.18 10.39
C LEU A 131 1.36 -17.57 9.81
N GLY A 132 0.69 -17.62 8.65
CA GLY A 132 0.32 -18.89 8.00
C GLY A 132 1.35 -19.43 7.01
N ASN A 133 2.25 -18.60 6.49
CA ASN A 133 3.10 -18.96 5.34
C ASN A 133 4.60 -18.74 5.59
N ARG A 134 4.98 -17.67 6.31
CA ARG A 134 6.38 -17.31 6.58
C ARG A 134 6.51 -16.69 7.99
N PRO A 135 6.49 -17.50 9.05
CA PRO A 135 6.48 -16.98 10.43
C PRO A 135 7.65 -16.04 10.77
N ASP A 136 8.82 -16.26 10.17
CA ASP A 136 10.01 -15.41 10.36
C ASP A 136 9.82 -13.98 9.82
N TRP A 137 8.80 -13.75 8.98
CA TRP A 137 8.50 -12.45 8.37
C TRP A 137 7.47 -11.63 9.16
N VAL A 138 6.88 -12.20 10.22
CA VAL A 138 5.83 -11.57 11.04
C VAL A 138 6.28 -10.25 11.67
N GLY A 139 7.58 -10.07 11.90
CA GLY A 139 8.14 -8.82 12.40
C GLY A 139 7.86 -7.61 11.50
N ILE A 140 7.77 -7.81 10.18
CA ILE A 140 7.55 -6.74 9.20
C ILE A 140 6.17 -6.07 9.37
N PRO A 141 5.03 -6.80 9.31
CA PRO A 141 3.72 -6.19 9.50
C PRO A 141 3.52 -5.68 10.93
N ILE A 142 4.09 -6.32 11.96
CA ILE A 142 4.00 -5.84 13.35
C ILE A 142 4.66 -4.46 13.49
N ALA A 143 5.90 -4.31 13.01
CA ALA A 143 6.61 -3.03 13.06
C ALA A 143 5.84 -1.93 12.30
N GLY A 144 5.24 -2.28 11.16
CA GLY A 144 4.38 -1.35 10.41
C GLY A 144 3.16 -0.89 11.21
N ILE A 145 2.45 -1.83 11.86
CA ILE A 145 1.29 -1.52 12.70
C ILE A 145 1.69 -0.63 13.88
N GLN A 146 2.78 -0.96 14.58
CA GLN A 146 3.27 -0.17 15.73
C GLN A 146 3.56 1.28 15.32
N ARG A 147 4.28 1.49 14.21
CA ARG A 147 4.56 2.85 13.70
C ARG A 147 3.30 3.65 13.38
N MET A 148 2.27 3.01 12.84
CA MET A 148 1.00 3.68 12.53
C MET A 148 0.23 4.08 13.80
N LEU A 149 0.22 3.21 14.81
CA LEU A 149 -0.44 3.47 16.09
C LEU A 149 0.28 4.57 16.90
N GLU A 150 1.60 4.65 16.83
CA GLU A 150 2.39 5.70 17.48
C GLU A 150 2.21 7.08 16.83
N LYS A 151 1.92 7.13 15.51
CA LYS A 151 1.66 8.39 14.78
C LYS A 151 0.27 8.99 15.04
N GLU A 152 -0.69 8.21 15.55
CA GLU A 152 -2.04 8.67 15.85
C GLU A 152 -2.23 9.13 17.31
N LEU A 153 -1.24 8.92 18.18
CA LEU A 153 -1.19 9.35 19.59
C LEU A 153 -0.40 10.66 19.75
#